data_AF-A0A7Y5BMT2-F1
#
_entry.id   AF-A0A7Y5BMT2-F1
#
_cell.length_a   1.000
_cell.length_b   1.000
_cell.length_c   1.000
_cell.angle_alpha   90.00
_cell.angle_beta   90.00
_cell.angle_gamma   90.00
#
_symmetry.space_group_name_H-M   'P 1'
#
loop_
_entity.id
_entity.type
_entity.pdbx_description
1 polymer ?
#
loop_
_entity_poly.entity_id
_entity_poly.type
_entity_poly.pdbx_seq_one_letter_code
_entity_poly.pdbx_strand_id
1 'polypeptide(L)'
;MENSEERGRQASIDGFTHEHIVVGLLMKKYRNISLVDLPLSPYDIIIALKDKGEEEEIIRCQVKTARTSISFTGGTRGGVDREYKSDVKTYIQSTKTSDIVIGIHPIDENTYDLYFLPTIIIEQLDQKSIAISKVERLKNNYEIL
;
A
#
# COMPACT_ATOMS: atom_id res chain seq x y z
N MET A 1 -24.70 5.95 15.77
CA MET A 1 -23.29 5.90 16.19
C MET A 1 -22.67 4.53 15.92
N GLU A 2 -23.36 3.41 16.16
CA GLU A 2 -22.85 2.04 15.81
C GLU A 2 -22.34 1.87 14.36
N ASN A 3 -22.99 2.50 13.37
CA ASN A 3 -22.66 2.29 11.95
C ASN A 3 -21.29 2.88 11.52
N SER A 4 -20.83 3.99 12.12
CA SER A 4 -19.52 4.56 11.75
C SER A 4 -18.36 3.76 12.34
N GLU A 5 -18.57 3.22 13.53
CA GLU A 5 -17.57 2.43 14.24
C GLU A 5 -17.34 1.08 13.56
N GLU A 6 -18.42 0.41 13.20
CA GLU A 6 -18.39 -0.84 12.44
C GLU A 6 -17.73 -0.65 11.08
N ARG A 7 -18.03 0.44 10.37
CA ARG A 7 -17.36 0.79 9.10
C ARG A 7 -15.86 0.99 9.26
N GLY A 8 -15.44 1.69 10.31
CA GLY A 8 -14.02 1.92 10.60
C GLY A 8 -13.29 0.61 10.91
N ARG A 9 -13.92 -0.26 11.70
CA ARG A 9 -13.39 -1.61 12.00
C ARG A 9 -13.29 -2.46 10.73
N GLN A 10 -14.34 -2.50 9.90
CA GLN A 10 -14.33 -3.26 8.67
C GLN A 10 -13.26 -2.76 7.69
N ALA A 11 -13.10 -1.44 7.54
CA ALA A 11 -12.05 -0.86 6.70
C ALA A 11 -10.63 -1.23 7.19
N SER A 12 -10.44 -1.36 8.50
CA SER A 12 -9.17 -1.84 9.07
C SER A 12 -8.94 -3.32 8.77
N ILE A 13 -9.97 -4.15 8.87
CA ILE A 13 -9.90 -5.59 8.52
C ILE A 13 -9.58 -5.73 7.03
N ASP A 14 -10.33 -5.04 6.16
CA ASP A 14 -10.11 -5.05 4.71
C ASP A 14 -8.67 -4.65 4.36
N GLY A 15 -8.14 -3.60 5.01
CA GLY A 15 -6.75 -3.15 4.80
C GLY A 15 -5.74 -4.26 5.11
N PHE A 16 -5.85 -4.88 6.28
CA PHE A 16 -4.97 -5.97 6.70
C PHE A 16 -5.09 -7.21 5.80
N THR A 17 -6.31 -7.57 5.40
CA THR A 17 -6.55 -8.66 4.46
C THR A 17 -5.93 -8.37 3.09
N HIS A 18 -6.08 -7.14 2.59
CA HIS A 18 -5.50 -6.73 1.32
C HIS A 18 -3.96 -6.76 1.32
N GLU A 19 -3.30 -6.40 2.44
CA GLU A 19 -1.84 -6.57 2.58
C GLU A 19 -1.43 -8.03 2.36
N HIS A 20 -2.13 -8.97 2.98
CA HIS A 20 -1.86 -10.40 2.83
C HIS A 20 -2.14 -10.92 1.42
N ILE A 21 -3.19 -10.44 0.77
CA ILE A 21 -3.49 -10.78 -0.62
C ILE A 21 -2.37 -10.29 -1.54
N VAL A 22 -1.93 -9.04 -1.39
CA VAL A 22 -0.82 -8.49 -2.19
C VAL A 22 0.45 -9.30 -1.97
N VAL A 23 0.79 -9.65 -0.72
CA VAL A 23 1.92 -10.54 -0.44
C VAL A 23 1.79 -11.86 -1.19
N GLY A 24 0.64 -12.54 -1.07
CA GLY A 24 0.41 -13.81 -1.76
C GLY A 24 0.53 -13.72 -3.28
N LEU A 25 0.02 -12.64 -3.88
CA LEU A 25 0.15 -12.39 -5.32
C LEU A 25 1.60 -12.12 -5.73
N LEU A 26 2.32 -11.31 -4.96
CA LEU A 26 3.72 -11.00 -5.22
C LEU A 26 4.61 -12.23 -5.03
N MET A 27 4.36 -13.08 -4.03
CA MET A 27 5.13 -14.32 -3.79
C MET A 27 5.11 -15.28 -4.98
N LYS A 28 4.01 -15.29 -5.76
CA LYS A 28 3.95 -16.11 -6.98
C LYS A 28 4.93 -15.64 -8.06
N LYS A 29 5.28 -14.36 -8.08
CA LYS A 29 6.15 -13.75 -9.09
C LYS A 29 7.58 -13.52 -8.58
N TYR A 30 7.71 -13.08 -7.35
CA TYR A 30 8.95 -12.74 -6.67
C TYR A 30 9.10 -13.66 -5.47
N ARG A 31 10.17 -14.46 -5.43
CA ARG A 31 10.30 -15.53 -4.42
C ARG A 31 10.50 -14.99 -2.99
N ASN A 32 11.19 -13.87 -2.85
CA ASN A 32 11.58 -13.33 -1.56
C ASN A 32 10.73 -12.09 -1.22
N ILE A 33 9.55 -12.35 -0.63
CA ILE A 33 8.65 -11.32 -0.13
C ILE A 33 8.50 -11.48 1.38
N SER A 34 8.51 -10.37 2.11
CA SER A 34 8.24 -10.35 3.54
C SER A 34 7.21 -9.28 3.89
N LEU A 35 6.27 -9.63 4.76
CA LEU A 35 5.36 -8.68 5.39
C LEU A 35 6.08 -8.02 6.58
N VAL A 36 5.90 -6.72 6.74
CA VAL A 36 6.57 -5.91 7.75
C VAL A 36 5.62 -5.69 8.92
N ASP A 37 5.76 -6.50 9.96
CA ASP A 37 4.95 -6.37 11.19
C ASP A 37 5.59 -5.38 12.18
N LEU A 38 5.75 -4.13 11.75
CA LEU A 38 6.23 -3.04 12.58
C LEU A 38 5.13 -1.98 12.73
N PRO A 39 4.63 -1.71 13.94
CA PRO A 39 3.44 -0.87 14.14
C PRO A 39 3.52 0.53 13.51
N LEU A 40 4.72 1.08 13.36
CA LEU A 40 4.97 2.44 12.83
C LEU A 40 5.72 2.42 11.50
N SER A 41 5.78 1.26 10.83
CA SER A 41 6.41 1.17 9.53
C SER A 41 5.71 2.08 8.52
N PRO A 42 6.47 2.79 7.67
CA PRO A 42 5.90 3.55 6.57
C PRO A 42 5.59 2.72 5.32
N TYR A 43 5.80 1.41 5.38
CA TYR A 43 5.56 0.42 4.33
C TYR A 43 5.17 -0.93 4.95
N ASP A 44 4.42 -1.74 4.20
CA ASP A 44 3.85 -2.99 4.71
C ASP A 44 4.60 -4.23 4.19
N ILE A 45 5.33 -4.11 3.09
CA ILE A 45 5.98 -5.24 2.39
C ILE A 45 7.41 -4.86 1.99
N ILE A 46 8.31 -5.84 2.06
CA ILE A 46 9.65 -5.81 1.44
C ILE A 46 9.73 -6.89 0.35
N ILE A 47 10.25 -6.51 -0.80
CA ILE A 47 10.70 -7.42 -1.86
C ILE A 47 12.22 -7.42 -1.88
N ALA A 48 12.85 -8.58 -1.68
CA ALA A 48 14.30 -8.74 -1.78
C ALA A 48 14.67 -9.30 -3.16
N LEU A 49 15.29 -8.48 -3.99
CA LEU A 49 15.82 -8.85 -5.29
C LEU A 49 17.28 -9.25 -5.11
N LYS A 50 17.67 -10.41 -5.65
CA LYS A 50 19.08 -10.79 -5.72
C LYS A 50 19.70 -10.13 -6.93
N ASP A 51 20.64 -9.22 -6.72
CA ASP A 51 21.46 -8.73 -7.83
C ASP A 51 22.49 -9.80 -8.24
N LYS A 52 23.12 -9.62 -9.41
CA LYS A 52 24.20 -10.45 -9.93
C LYS A 52 25.52 -10.28 -9.15
N GLY A 53 25.67 -9.18 -8.40
CA GLY A 53 26.64 -9.05 -7.32
C GLY A 53 25.95 -9.39 -6.00
N GLU A 54 26.68 -9.88 -5.01
CA GLU A 54 26.16 -10.46 -3.75
C GLU A 54 25.32 -9.51 -2.85
N GLU A 55 24.95 -8.31 -3.33
CA GLU A 55 24.10 -7.35 -2.63
C GLU A 55 22.62 -7.60 -2.91
N GLU A 56 21.81 -7.66 -1.85
CA GLU A 56 20.35 -7.73 -1.97
C GLU A 56 19.77 -6.32 -2.13
N GLU A 57 19.07 -6.10 -3.23
CA GLU A 57 18.30 -4.87 -3.45
C GLU A 57 16.91 -5.04 -2.81
N ILE A 58 16.50 -4.06 -2.01
CA ILE A 58 15.23 -4.09 -1.29
C ILE A 58 14.27 -3.06 -1.88
N ILE A 59 13.07 -3.50 -2.26
CA ILE A 59 11.96 -2.62 -2.60
C ILE A 59 10.97 -2.59 -1.44
N ARG A 60 10.75 -1.42 -0.85
CA ARG A 60 9.77 -1.16 0.20
C ARG A 60 8.43 -0.78 -0.42
N CYS A 61 7.39 -1.54 -0.13
CA CYS A 61 6.07 -1.36 -0.71
C CYS A 61 5.03 -1.00 0.36
N GLN A 62 4.29 0.07 0.15
CA GLN A 62 3.10 0.39 0.93
C GLN A 62 1.85 -0.08 0.17
N VAL A 63 0.99 -0.85 0.80
CA VAL A 63 -0.30 -1.27 0.26
C VAL A 63 -1.38 -0.26 0.63
N LYS A 64 -2.27 0.02 -0.35
CA LYS A 64 -3.45 0.87 -0.16
C LYS A 64 -4.65 0.28 -0.88
N THR A 65 -5.75 0.12 -0.14
CA THR A 65 -7.03 -0.24 -0.75
C THR A 65 -7.50 0.89 -1.68
N ALA A 66 -7.74 0.56 -2.94
CA ALA A 66 -8.08 1.51 -4.00
C ALA A 66 -9.48 1.21 -4.55
N ARG A 67 -10.51 1.95 -4.09
CA ARG A 67 -11.88 1.78 -4.60
C ARG A 67 -12.11 2.57 -5.88
N THR A 68 -11.90 3.88 -5.82
CA THR A 68 -11.99 4.82 -6.96
C THR A 68 -10.70 5.61 -7.16
N SER A 69 -9.90 5.71 -6.10
CA SER A 69 -8.62 6.40 -6.06
C SER A 69 -7.67 5.68 -5.11
N ILE A 70 -6.37 5.85 -5.35
CA ILE A 70 -5.30 5.40 -4.47
C ILE A 70 -4.92 6.58 -3.57
N SER A 71 -5.00 6.42 -2.25
CA SER A 71 -4.56 7.43 -1.29
C SER A 71 -3.06 7.31 -1.03
N PHE A 72 -2.36 8.43 -1.04
CA PHE A 72 -0.93 8.51 -0.72
C PHE A 72 -0.70 8.89 0.75
N THR A 73 -1.76 9.11 1.52
CA THR A 73 -1.63 9.51 2.92
C THR A 73 -1.34 8.31 3.82
N GLY A 74 -0.29 8.41 4.63
CA GLY A 74 0.07 7.50 5.71
C GLY A 74 -0.11 8.15 7.09
N GLY A 75 0.03 7.36 8.15
CA GLY A 75 -0.07 7.84 9.53
C GLY A 75 -1.49 7.91 10.11
N THR A 76 -2.55 7.83 9.30
CA THR A 76 -3.92 7.64 9.81
C THR A 76 -4.12 6.18 10.21
N ARG A 77 -4.06 5.87 11.50
CA ARG A 77 -4.55 4.58 12.03
C ARG A 77 -6.07 4.66 12.17
N GLY A 78 -6.80 3.90 11.36
CA GLY A 78 -8.25 3.74 11.50
C GLY A 78 -8.56 2.76 12.63
N GLY A 79 -9.39 3.17 13.59
CA GLY A 79 -9.81 2.34 14.71
C GLY A 79 -10.54 3.18 15.75
N VAL A 80 -11.73 2.73 16.13
CA VAL A 80 -12.68 3.39 17.02
C VAL A 80 -12.11 3.64 18.42
N ASP A 81 -11.14 2.82 18.83
CA ASP A 81 -10.67 2.80 20.20
C ASP A 81 -9.27 3.41 20.39
N ARG A 82 -9.07 4.56 19.74
CA ARG A 82 -8.03 5.50 20.13
C ARG A 82 -8.65 6.88 20.07
N GLU A 83 -8.77 7.52 21.23
CA GLU A 83 -8.82 8.98 21.30
C GLU A 83 -7.90 9.54 20.22
N TYR A 84 -8.41 10.48 19.45
CA TYR A 84 -7.69 11.17 18.39
C TYR A 84 -6.44 11.82 19.02
N LYS A 85 -5.34 11.08 19.13
CA LYS A 85 -4.07 11.63 19.57
C LYS A 85 -3.61 12.52 18.42
N SER A 86 -3.76 13.82 18.61
CA SER A 86 -3.34 14.89 17.69
C SER A 86 -1.91 14.75 17.16
N ASP A 87 -1.12 13.86 17.77
CA ASP A 87 0.31 13.72 17.58
C ASP A 87 0.69 12.69 16.51
N VAL A 88 -0.25 11.91 15.95
CA VAL A 88 0.06 11.05 14.81
C VAL A 88 0.09 11.88 13.53
N LYS A 89 1.28 12.39 13.20
CA LYS A 89 1.50 13.20 11.99
C LYS A 89 1.14 12.39 10.75
N THR A 90 0.07 12.81 10.08
CA THR A 90 -0.23 12.36 8.71
C THR A 90 0.89 12.81 7.78
N TYR A 91 1.31 11.93 6.88
CA TYR A 91 2.34 12.23 5.88
C TYR A 91 1.93 11.71 4.50
N ILE A 92 2.57 12.21 3.45
CA ILE A 92 2.40 11.71 2.08
C ILE A 92 3.53 10.74 1.78
N GLN A 93 3.21 9.62 1.15
CA GLN A 93 4.19 8.63 0.70
C GLN A 93 5.17 9.26 -0.30
N SER A 94 6.45 8.96 -0.13
CA SER A 94 7.59 9.55 -0.81
C SER A 94 8.72 8.52 -0.87
N THR A 95 9.77 8.77 -1.64
CA THR A 95 10.96 7.91 -1.76
C THR A 95 11.65 7.67 -0.41
N LYS A 96 11.41 8.54 0.58
CA LYS A 96 11.92 8.38 1.95
C LYS A 96 11.11 7.34 2.74
N THR A 97 9.81 7.23 2.48
CA THR A 97 8.89 6.41 3.26
C THR A 97 8.66 5.04 2.64
N SER A 98 8.55 4.96 1.31
CA SER A 98 8.47 3.70 0.55
C SER A 98 9.00 3.92 -0.87
N ASP A 99 9.34 2.85 -1.56
CA ASP A 99 9.80 2.93 -2.96
C ASP A 99 8.59 2.89 -3.91
N ILE A 100 7.53 2.18 -3.50
CA ILE A 100 6.31 2.03 -4.28
C ILE A 100 5.06 2.00 -3.40
N VAL A 101 3.97 2.59 -3.89
CA VAL A 101 2.62 2.39 -3.38
C VAL A 101 1.90 1.40 -4.30
N ILE A 102 1.41 0.29 -3.73
CA ILE A 102 0.60 -0.72 -4.41
C ILE A 102 -0.87 -0.45 -4.10
N GLY A 103 -1.60 0.07 -5.07
CA GLY A 103 -3.05 0.21 -5.01
C GLY A 103 -3.70 -1.14 -5.33
N ILE A 104 -4.40 -1.75 -4.37
CA ILE A 104 -5.18 -2.96 -4.60
C ILE A 104 -6.65 -2.62 -4.79
N HIS A 105 -7.18 -2.94 -5.96
CA HIS A 105 -8.55 -2.68 -6.39
C HIS A 105 -9.33 -3.99 -6.47
N PRO A 106 -10.26 -4.26 -5.54
CA PRO A 106 -11.17 -5.40 -5.63
C PRO A 106 -12.13 -5.20 -6.81
N ILE A 107 -12.07 -6.10 -7.78
CA ILE A 107 -13.04 -6.17 -8.89
C ILE A 107 -14.30 -6.91 -8.40
N ASP A 108 -14.07 -8.02 -7.69
CA ASP A 108 -15.09 -8.83 -7.02
C ASP A 108 -14.53 -9.41 -5.71
N GLU A 109 -15.18 -10.42 -5.12
CA GLU A 109 -14.78 -11.03 -3.85
C GLU A 109 -13.40 -11.69 -3.87
N ASN A 110 -12.93 -12.17 -5.02
CA ASN A 110 -11.68 -12.95 -5.12
C ASN A 110 -10.74 -12.45 -6.22
N THR A 111 -11.16 -11.45 -7.00
CA THR A 111 -10.39 -10.91 -8.13
C THR A 111 -9.95 -9.49 -7.83
N TYR A 112 -8.66 -9.23 -8.02
CA TYR A 112 -8.03 -7.95 -7.68
C TYR A 112 -7.14 -7.47 -8.82
N ASP A 113 -7.20 -6.17 -9.08
CA ASP A 113 -6.20 -5.44 -9.85
C ASP A 113 -5.19 -4.77 -8.92
N LEU A 114 -3.91 -4.81 -9.30
CA LEU A 114 -2.84 -4.10 -8.61
C LEU A 114 -2.37 -2.91 -9.43
N TYR A 115 -2.16 -1.77 -8.81
CA TYR A 115 -1.62 -0.57 -9.42
C TYR A 115 -0.29 -0.24 -8.78
N PHE A 116 0.78 -0.29 -9.57
CA PHE A 116 2.15 -0.09 -9.10
C PHE A 116 2.56 1.37 -9.30
N LEU A 117 2.55 2.17 -8.23
CA LEU A 117 2.90 3.60 -8.29
C LEU A 117 4.25 3.88 -7.61
N PRO A 118 5.34 4.07 -8.36
CA PRO A 118 6.61 4.53 -7.81
C PRO A 118 6.44 5.83 -7.04
N THR A 119 7.01 5.92 -5.84
CA THR A 119 6.83 7.10 -4.99
C THR A 119 7.49 8.36 -5.56
N ILE A 120 8.48 8.22 -6.44
CA ILE A 120 9.03 9.34 -7.21
C ILE A 120 7.97 10.04 -8.07
N ILE A 121 6.99 9.30 -8.60
CA ILE A 121 5.86 9.89 -9.33
C ILE A 121 4.93 10.62 -8.36
N ILE A 122 4.71 10.06 -7.17
CA ILE A 122 3.86 10.68 -6.14
C ILE A 122 4.46 12.03 -5.70
N GLU A 123 5.77 12.09 -5.50
CA GLU A 123 6.48 13.33 -5.18
C GLU A 123 6.31 14.39 -6.28
N GLN A 124 6.33 13.98 -7.56
CA GLN A 124 6.13 14.88 -8.69
C GLN A 124 4.68 15.34 -8.86
N LEU A 125 3.71 14.51 -8.49
CA LEU A 125 2.28 14.85 -8.58
C LEU A 125 1.86 15.92 -7.58
N ASP A 126 2.52 15.98 -6.41
CA ASP A 126 2.19 16.87 -5.28
C ASP A 126 0.71 16.80 -4.88
N GLN A 127 0.18 15.58 -4.77
CA GLN A 127 -1.21 15.28 -4.46
C GLN A 127 -1.32 14.30 -3.29
N LYS A 128 -2.50 14.23 -2.67
CA LYS A 128 -2.79 13.28 -1.59
C LYS A 128 -3.39 11.95 -2.07
N SER A 129 -3.86 11.91 -3.31
CA SER A 129 -4.43 10.72 -3.95
C SER A 129 -4.47 10.91 -5.46
N ILE A 130 -4.67 9.80 -6.19
CA ILE A 130 -4.91 9.80 -7.63
C ILE A 130 -6.07 8.85 -7.99
N ALA A 131 -6.92 9.24 -8.94
CA ALA A 131 -7.99 8.37 -9.43
C ALA A 131 -7.40 7.18 -10.22
N ILE A 132 -7.96 5.97 -10.02
CA ILE A 132 -7.47 4.75 -10.71
C ILE A 132 -7.52 4.90 -12.24
N SER A 133 -8.55 5.58 -12.75
CA SER A 133 -8.73 5.87 -14.18
C SER A 133 -7.61 6.71 -14.80
N LYS A 134 -6.84 7.44 -13.99
CA LYS A 134 -5.69 8.23 -14.46
C LYS A 134 -4.39 7.42 -14.51
N VAL A 135 -4.37 6.25 -13.89
CA VAL A 135 -3.19 5.38 -13.75
C VAL A 135 -3.42 3.97 -14.31
N GLU A 136 -4.37 3.80 -15.24
CA GLU A 136 -4.65 2.52 -15.90
C GLU A 136 -3.40 1.87 -16.52
N ARG A 137 -2.42 2.66 -16.97
CA ARG A 137 -1.15 2.15 -17.52
C ARG A 137 -0.26 1.47 -16.48
N LEU A 138 -0.51 1.70 -15.20
CA LEU A 138 0.21 1.10 -14.07
C LEU A 138 -0.50 -0.14 -13.52
N LYS A 139 -1.69 -0.46 -14.05
CA LYS A 139 -2.48 -1.62 -13.67
C LYS A 139 -1.81 -2.91 -14.10
N ASN A 140 -1.62 -3.82 -13.15
CA ASN A 140 -0.96 -5.11 -13.26
C ASN A 140 0.40 -5.05 -13.97
N ASN A 141 1.04 -3.88 -13.97
CA ASN A 141 2.33 -3.67 -14.60
C ASN A 141 3.45 -3.98 -13.61
N TYR A 142 3.68 -5.27 -13.41
CA TYR A 142 4.72 -5.74 -12.52
C TYR A 142 6.15 -5.47 -13.02
N GLU A 143 6.37 -4.97 -14.25
CA GLU A 143 7.72 -4.62 -14.73
C GLU A 143 8.29 -3.37 -14.03
N ILE A 144 7.46 -2.66 -13.28
CA ILE A 144 7.84 -1.53 -12.45
C ILE A 144 8.64 -1.98 -11.20
N LEU A 145 8.47 -3.23 -10.78
CA LEU A 145 9.17 -3.88 -9.66
C LEU A 145 10.32 -4.74 -10.17
#